data_AF-A0A9Q4EF67-F1
#
_entry.id   AF-A0A9Q4EF67-F1
#
_cell.length_a   1.000
_cell.length_b   1.000
_cell.length_c   1.000
_cell.angle_alpha   90.00
_cell.angle_beta   90.00
_cell.angle_gamma   90.00
#
_symmetry.space_group_name_H-M   'P 1'
#
loop_
_entity.id
_entity.type
_entity.pdbx_description
1 polymer ?
#
loop_
_entity_poly.entity_id
_entity_poly.type
_entity_poly.pdbx_seq_one_letter_code
_entity_poly.pdbx_strand_id
1 'polypeptide(L)'
;MYTVEIIKKNEFECNWITLFIGRKFKLISSQEVTNYAVNHLENNPNIKNENILELAWEQTEEKVDSLLEQIVSDGSSEVMNREYHKWLYSVLKDIYINSADDMVFSDIENIFFMFNSPEHMHNFFRAVSDAFYYPSDSEYTVKELLKEFLETEKQIILN
;
A
#
# COMPACT_ATOMS: atom_id res chain seq x y z
N MET A 1 -2.75 -1.44 -11.27
CA MET A 1 -1.56 -1.36 -10.40
C MET A 1 -1.30 0.10 -10.09
N TYR A 2 -0.87 0.36 -8.87
CA TYR A 2 -0.47 1.67 -8.38
C TYR A 2 1.00 1.95 -8.72
N THR A 3 1.41 3.19 -8.48
CA THR A 3 2.81 3.66 -8.53
C THR A 3 3.21 4.16 -7.15
N VAL A 4 4.51 4.30 -6.87
CA VAL A 4 4.96 4.82 -5.56
C VAL A 4 4.51 6.26 -5.30
N GLU A 5 4.11 6.99 -6.34
CA GLU A 5 3.51 8.32 -6.22
C GLU A 5 2.25 8.37 -5.34
N ILE A 6 1.50 7.27 -5.21
CA ILE A 6 0.34 7.24 -4.29
C ILE A 6 0.77 7.41 -2.83
N ILE A 7 1.95 6.89 -2.47
CA ILE A 7 2.53 7.04 -1.13
C ILE A 7 2.98 8.50 -0.93
N LYS A 8 3.69 9.05 -1.92
CA LYS A 8 4.21 10.43 -1.87
C LYS A 8 3.11 11.48 -1.82
N LYS A 9 2.02 11.29 -2.57
CA LYS A 9 0.82 12.17 -2.55
C LYS A 9 0.18 12.25 -1.16
N ASN A 10 0.41 11.25 -0.32
CA ASN A 10 -0.04 11.21 1.06
C ASN A 10 1.01 11.71 2.07
N GLU A 11 2.07 12.36 1.59
CA GLU A 11 3.17 12.91 2.39
C GLU A 11 3.95 11.86 3.17
N PHE A 12 3.88 10.60 2.73
CA PHE A 12 4.66 9.52 3.31
C PHE A 12 5.98 9.33 2.57
N GLU A 13 7.04 9.07 3.32
CA GLU A 13 8.31 8.64 2.76
C GLU A 13 8.13 7.27 2.10
N CYS A 14 8.69 7.14 0.89
CA CYS A 14 8.81 5.88 0.17
C CYS A 14 10.26 5.41 0.24
N ASN A 15 10.46 4.20 0.75
CA ASN A 15 11.75 3.55 0.92
C ASN A 15 11.71 2.10 0.38
N TRP A 16 12.83 1.38 0.44
CA TRP A 16 12.91 0.00 -0.06
C TRP A 16 11.92 -0.96 0.59
N ILE A 17 11.58 -0.76 1.87
CA ILE A 17 10.56 -1.55 2.57
C ILE A 17 9.16 -1.22 2.02
N THR A 18 8.88 0.04 1.71
CA THR A 18 7.67 0.44 0.98
C THR A 18 7.55 -0.35 -0.33
N LEU A 19 8.62 -0.43 -1.13
CA LEU A 19 8.59 -1.17 -2.39
C LEU A 19 8.38 -2.66 -2.20
N PHE A 20 9.07 -3.25 -1.22
CA PHE A 20 8.92 -4.66 -0.85
C PHE A 20 7.46 -4.99 -0.49
N ILE A 21 6.83 -4.19 0.37
CA ILE A 21 5.42 -4.39 0.73
C ILE A 21 4.51 -4.21 -0.49
N GLY A 22 4.76 -3.19 -1.31
CA GLY A 22 4.00 -2.95 -2.55
C GLY A 22 4.06 -4.15 -3.49
N ARG A 23 5.22 -4.78 -3.65
CA ARG A 23 5.40 -6.00 -4.45
C ARG A 23 4.77 -7.23 -3.82
N LYS A 24 4.92 -7.42 -2.50
CA LYS A 24 4.31 -8.53 -1.75
C LYS A 24 2.81 -8.63 -1.94
N PHE A 25 2.12 -7.48 -2.00
CA PHE A 25 0.67 -7.40 -2.24
C PHE A 25 0.30 -7.12 -3.70
N LYS A 26 1.27 -7.21 -4.63
CA LYS A 26 1.10 -6.97 -6.08
C LYS A 26 0.46 -5.61 -6.42
N LEU A 27 0.69 -4.61 -5.56
CA LEU A 27 0.20 -3.24 -5.71
C LEU A 27 0.95 -2.50 -6.80
N ILE A 28 2.25 -2.76 -6.94
CA ILE A 28 3.13 -2.14 -7.94
C ILE A 28 3.75 -3.19 -8.86
N SER A 29 4.14 -2.78 -10.06
CA SER A 29 4.86 -3.63 -11.01
C SER A 29 6.34 -3.76 -10.63
N SER A 30 7.02 -4.77 -11.18
CA SER A 30 8.48 -4.87 -11.13
C SER A 30 9.15 -3.67 -11.80
N GLN A 31 8.59 -3.18 -12.90
CA GLN A 31 9.09 -1.99 -13.59
C GLN A 31 9.10 -0.75 -12.69
N GLU A 32 8.11 -0.59 -11.81
CA GLU A 32 8.09 0.52 -10.86
C GLU A 32 9.26 0.45 -9.87
N VAL A 33 9.67 -0.76 -9.48
CA VAL A 33 10.85 -0.99 -8.63
C VAL A 33 12.13 -0.63 -9.39
N THR A 34 12.24 -1.05 -10.65
CA THR A 34 13.39 -0.70 -11.50
C THR A 34 13.50 0.82 -11.66
N ASN A 35 12.40 1.51 -11.96
CA ASN A 35 12.37 2.97 -12.08
C ASN A 35 12.83 3.65 -10.77
N TYR A 36 12.37 3.14 -9.63
CA TYR A 36 12.81 3.64 -8.33
C TYR A 36 14.31 3.42 -8.11
N ALA A 37 14.84 2.25 -8.46
CA ALA A 37 16.26 1.93 -8.31
C ALA A 37 17.16 2.81 -9.18
N VAL A 38 16.79 3.03 -10.45
CA VAL A 38 17.48 3.96 -11.35
C VAL A 38 17.51 5.36 -10.74
N ASN A 39 16.36 5.90 -10.36
CA ASN A 39 16.27 7.22 -9.74
C ASN A 39 17.09 7.31 -8.44
N HIS A 40 17.12 6.24 -7.64
CA HIS A 40 17.90 6.20 -6.40
C HIS A 40 19.40 6.27 -6.67
N LEU A 41 19.90 5.56 -7.68
CA LEU A 41 21.31 5.56 -8.08
C LEU A 41 21.74 6.88 -8.72
N GLU A 42 20.88 7.49 -9.55
CA GLU A 42 21.15 8.81 -10.13
C GLU A 42 21.36 9.88 -9.05
N ASN A 43 20.56 9.82 -7.99
CA ASN A 43 20.67 10.74 -6.85
C ASN A 43 21.79 10.35 -5.86
N ASN A 44 22.33 9.14 -5.94
CA ASN A 44 23.34 8.60 -5.01
C ASN A 44 24.41 7.79 -5.76
N PRO A 45 25.25 8.43 -6.59
CA PRO A 45 26.16 7.73 -7.53
C PRO A 45 27.25 6.89 -6.85
N ASN A 46 27.45 7.05 -5.54
CA ASN A 46 28.46 6.32 -4.77
C ASN A 46 27.93 5.04 -4.11
N ILE A 47 26.65 4.71 -4.27
CA ILE A 47 26.08 3.46 -3.75
C ILE A 47 26.75 2.27 -4.44
N LYS A 48 27.20 1.31 -3.63
CA LYS A 48 27.84 0.06 -4.08
C LYS A 48 27.03 -1.19 -3.70
N ASN A 49 25.76 -1.03 -3.35
CA ASN A 49 24.91 -2.16 -3.04
C ASN A 49 24.59 -2.90 -4.35
N GLU A 50 25.16 -4.11 -4.50
CA GLU A 50 25.02 -4.93 -5.71
C GLU A 50 23.55 -5.25 -6.03
N ASN A 51 22.71 -5.44 -5.01
CA ASN A 51 21.29 -5.73 -5.22
C ASN A 51 20.54 -4.52 -5.78
N ILE A 52 20.86 -3.31 -5.32
CA ILE A 52 20.27 -2.07 -5.86
C ILE A 52 20.73 -1.84 -7.29
N LEU A 53 22.01 -2.09 -7.59
CA LEU A 53 22.55 -2.02 -8.94
C LEU A 53 21.86 -3.03 -9.87
N GLU A 54 21.61 -4.25 -9.39
CA GLU A 54 20.92 -5.29 -10.15
C GLU A 54 19.45 -4.93 -10.43
N LEU A 55 18.76 -4.32 -9.46
CA LEU A 55 17.38 -3.83 -9.61
C LEU A 55 17.23 -2.70 -10.63
N ALA A 56 18.30 -1.94 -10.91
CA ALA A 56 18.28 -0.87 -11.90
C ALA A 56 18.28 -1.39 -13.35
N TRP A 57 18.52 -2.68 -13.54
CA TRP A 57 18.32 -3.38 -14.81
C TRP A 57 16.90 -3.96 -14.88
N GLU A 58 16.45 -4.29 -16.09
CA GLU A 58 15.20 -5.01 -16.26
C GLU A 58 15.39 -6.47 -15.83
N GLN A 59 14.60 -6.88 -14.83
CA GLN A 59 14.68 -8.20 -14.20
C GLN A 59 13.32 -8.89 -14.25
N THR A 60 13.32 -10.22 -14.11
CA THR A 60 12.06 -10.97 -13.94
C THR A 60 11.39 -10.61 -12.62
N GLU A 61 10.06 -10.74 -12.54
CA GLU A 61 9.32 -10.43 -11.30
C GLU A 61 9.86 -11.20 -10.09
N GLU A 62 10.11 -12.50 -10.25
CA GLU A 62 10.67 -13.35 -9.19
C GLU A 62 12.04 -12.86 -8.71
N LYS A 63 12.87 -12.39 -9.63
CA LYS A 63 14.20 -11.86 -9.30
C LYS A 63 14.10 -10.51 -8.59
N VAL A 64 13.21 -9.63 -9.03
CA VAL A 64 12.94 -8.35 -8.34
C VAL A 64 12.49 -8.61 -6.91
N ASP A 65 11.54 -9.52 -6.71
CA ASP A 65 10.99 -9.82 -5.39
C ASP A 65 12.08 -10.40 -4.46
N SER A 66 12.94 -11.29 -4.97
CA SER A 66 14.09 -11.83 -4.23
C SER A 66 15.15 -10.77 -3.88
N LEU A 67 15.46 -9.85 -4.81
CA LEU A 67 16.42 -8.77 -4.57
C LEU A 67 15.90 -7.79 -3.52
N LEU A 68 14.60 -7.45 -3.57
CA LEU A 68 13.97 -6.61 -2.56
C LEU A 68 14.04 -7.26 -1.17
N GLU A 69 13.72 -8.56 -1.07
CA GLU A 69 13.81 -9.30 0.20
C GLU A 69 15.23 -9.24 0.79
N GLN A 70 16.26 -9.36 -0.05
CA GLN A 70 17.66 -9.22 0.38
C GLN A 70 18.02 -7.79 0.81
N ILE A 71 17.47 -6.77 0.16
CA ILE A 71 17.71 -5.36 0.51
C ILE A 71 17.05 -5.02 1.86
N VAL A 72 15.90 -5.63 2.17
CA VAL A 72 15.12 -5.33 3.37
C VAL A 72 15.29 -6.36 4.49
N SER A 73 16.23 -7.30 4.37
CA SER A 73 16.40 -8.42 5.31
C SER A 73 16.56 -7.99 6.76
N ASP A 74 17.14 -6.81 6.97
CA ASP A 74 17.46 -6.26 8.29
C ASP A 74 16.34 -5.36 8.84
N GLY A 75 15.21 -5.25 8.11
CA GLY A 75 14.06 -4.45 8.52
C GLY A 75 13.36 -5.04 9.75
N SER A 76 13.06 -4.20 10.73
CA SER A 76 12.28 -4.64 11.90
C SER A 76 10.82 -4.91 11.51
N SER A 77 10.18 -5.84 12.22
CA SER A 77 8.75 -6.15 12.03
C SER A 77 7.86 -4.92 12.22
N GLU A 78 8.25 -4.00 13.10
CA GLU A 78 7.52 -2.75 13.36
C GLU A 78 7.56 -1.83 12.15
N VAL A 79 8.73 -1.66 11.54
CA VAL A 79 8.88 -0.84 10.32
C VAL A 79 8.11 -1.47 9.16
N MET A 80 8.19 -2.80 8.99
CA MET A 80 7.40 -3.50 7.96
C MET A 80 5.89 -3.31 8.17
N ASN A 81 5.42 -3.35 9.42
CA ASN A 81 4.02 -3.12 9.74
C ASN A 81 3.60 -1.67 9.42
N ARG A 82 4.45 -0.68 9.73
CA ARG A 82 4.18 0.72 9.38
C ARG A 82 4.08 0.92 7.87
N GLU A 83 4.97 0.30 7.09
CA GLU A 83 4.94 0.35 5.62
C GLU A 83 3.71 -0.37 5.03
N TYR A 84 3.25 -1.45 5.67
CA TYR A 84 1.96 -2.08 5.36
C TYR A 84 0.79 -1.09 5.50
N HIS A 85 0.70 -0.40 6.64
CA HIS A 85 -0.39 0.55 6.88
C HIS A 85 -0.31 1.77 5.96
N LYS A 86 0.89 2.23 5.58
CA LYS A 86 1.05 3.28 4.55
C LYS A 86 0.42 2.87 3.22
N TRP A 87 0.64 1.64 2.77
CA TRP A 87 0.01 1.13 1.54
C TRP A 87 -1.50 1.06 1.69
N LEU A 88 -1.98 0.43 2.76
CA LEU A 88 -3.41 0.26 3.02
C LEU A 88 -4.15 1.60 3.05
N TYR A 89 -3.65 2.56 3.83
CA TYR A 89 -4.17 3.93 3.86
C TYR A 89 -4.17 4.56 2.48
N SER A 90 -3.06 4.47 1.74
CA SER A 90 -2.91 5.18 0.48
C SER A 90 -3.87 4.68 -0.59
N VAL A 91 -4.06 3.35 -0.70
CA VAL A 91 -5.01 2.78 -1.67
C VAL A 91 -6.46 3.02 -1.28
N LEU A 92 -6.80 2.94 0.01
CA LEU A 92 -8.15 3.23 0.50
C LEU A 92 -8.50 4.72 0.39
N LYS A 93 -7.53 5.60 0.56
CA LYS A 93 -7.74 7.04 0.37
C LYS A 93 -7.91 7.41 -1.09
N ASP A 94 -7.22 6.73 -2.00
CA ASP A 94 -7.47 6.87 -3.43
C ASP A 94 -8.91 6.47 -3.79
N ILE A 95 -9.42 5.37 -3.20
CA ILE A 95 -10.82 4.98 -3.32
C ILE A 95 -11.76 6.06 -2.78
N TYR A 96 -11.49 6.60 -1.59
CA TYR A 96 -12.31 7.64 -0.97
C TYR A 96 -12.44 8.90 -1.86
N ILE A 97 -11.34 9.29 -2.52
CA ILE A 97 -11.29 10.50 -3.35
C ILE A 97 -11.90 10.27 -4.74
N ASN A 98 -11.57 9.14 -5.37
CA ASN A 98 -11.79 8.94 -6.81
C ASN A 98 -12.94 8.01 -7.16
N SER A 99 -13.44 7.20 -6.22
CA SER A 99 -14.51 6.24 -6.53
C SER A 99 -15.88 6.90 -6.53
N ALA A 100 -16.70 6.49 -7.50
CA ALA A 100 -18.12 6.82 -7.52
C ALA A 100 -18.82 6.23 -6.29
N ASP A 101 -19.84 6.92 -5.77
CA ASP A 101 -20.49 6.57 -4.49
C ASP A 101 -21.06 5.14 -4.47
N ASP A 102 -21.56 4.67 -5.61
CA ASP A 102 -22.11 3.32 -5.80
C ASP A 102 -21.03 2.23 -5.95
N MET A 103 -19.79 2.60 -6.24
CA MET A 103 -18.66 1.69 -6.45
C MET A 103 -17.76 1.53 -5.21
N VAL A 104 -17.83 2.47 -4.26
CA VAL A 104 -16.94 2.51 -3.08
C VAL A 104 -16.92 1.17 -2.32
N PHE A 105 -18.09 0.55 -2.13
CA PHE A 105 -18.17 -0.75 -1.45
C PHE A 105 -17.37 -1.83 -2.18
N SER A 106 -17.60 -2.01 -3.48
CA SER A 106 -16.88 -3.01 -4.27
C SER A 106 -15.38 -2.75 -4.33
N ASP A 107 -14.97 -1.47 -4.36
CA ASP A 107 -13.55 -1.12 -4.37
C ASP A 107 -12.90 -1.42 -3.00
N ILE A 108 -13.58 -1.16 -1.88
CA ILE A 108 -13.12 -1.57 -0.54
C ILE A 108 -13.01 -3.09 -0.45
N GLU A 109 -14.01 -3.84 -0.95
CA GLU A 109 -13.99 -5.30 -0.96
C GLU A 109 -12.78 -5.85 -1.74
N ASN A 110 -12.49 -5.27 -2.89
CA ASN A 110 -11.31 -5.63 -3.68
C ASN A 110 -10.01 -5.41 -2.90
N ILE A 111 -9.86 -4.27 -2.21
CA ILE A 111 -8.68 -4.02 -1.36
C ILE A 111 -8.61 -4.99 -0.19
N PHE A 112 -9.73 -5.25 0.48
CA PHE A 112 -9.79 -6.21 1.58
C PHE A 112 -9.32 -7.60 1.13
N PHE A 113 -9.72 -8.05 -0.06
CA PHE A 113 -9.24 -9.30 -0.65
C PHE A 113 -7.75 -9.24 -1.03
N MET A 114 -7.30 -8.17 -1.70
CA MET A 114 -5.90 -8.01 -2.12
C MET A 114 -4.91 -8.06 -0.93
N PHE A 115 -5.33 -7.56 0.23
CA PHE A 115 -4.54 -7.60 1.46
C PHE A 115 -4.70 -8.91 2.25
N ASN A 116 -5.30 -9.95 1.65
CA ASN A 116 -5.57 -11.26 2.25
C ASN A 116 -6.51 -11.23 3.46
N SER A 117 -7.55 -10.39 3.41
CA SER A 117 -8.61 -10.30 4.41
C SER A 117 -8.11 -10.13 5.85
N PRO A 118 -7.32 -9.08 6.12
CA PRO A 118 -6.61 -8.92 7.38
C PRO A 118 -7.58 -8.72 8.56
N GLU A 119 -7.27 -9.35 9.70
CA GLU A 119 -8.14 -9.38 10.88
C GLU A 119 -8.53 -7.98 11.40
N HIS A 120 -7.59 -7.03 11.43
CA HIS A 120 -7.87 -5.67 11.91
C HIS A 120 -8.89 -4.93 11.05
N MET A 121 -9.13 -5.35 9.80
CA MET A 121 -10.15 -4.77 8.93
C MET A 121 -11.52 -5.45 9.05
N HIS A 122 -11.66 -6.58 9.76
CA HIS A 122 -12.91 -7.36 9.76
C HIS A 122 -14.11 -6.54 10.27
N ASN A 123 -13.92 -5.79 11.35
CA ASN A 123 -15.00 -4.95 11.91
C ASN A 123 -15.34 -3.79 10.97
N PHE A 124 -14.34 -3.17 10.36
CA PHE A 124 -14.54 -2.11 9.36
C PHE A 124 -15.30 -2.64 8.14
N PHE A 125 -14.87 -3.77 7.58
CA PHE A 125 -15.50 -4.38 6.42
C PHE A 125 -16.95 -4.79 6.71
N ARG A 126 -17.21 -5.34 7.91
CA ARG A 126 -18.57 -5.66 8.35
C ARG A 126 -19.45 -4.41 8.39
N ALA A 127 -18.98 -3.33 9.02
CA ALA A 127 -19.72 -2.07 9.11
C ALA A 127 -20.02 -1.49 7.71
N VAL A 128 -19.04 -1.52 6.81
CA VAL A 128 -19.19 -1.07 5.42
C VAL A 128 -20.20 -1.92 4.65
N SER A 129 -20.19 -3.25 4.86
CA SER A 129 -21.18 -4.17 4.28
C SER A 129 -22.59 -3.89 4.79
N ASP A 130 -22.76 -3.72 6.10
CA ASP A 130 -24.05 -3.41 6.72
C ASP A 130 -24.59 -2.07 6.18
N ALA A 131 -23.74 -1.04 6.05
CA ALA A 131 -24.10 0.26 5.48
C ALA A 131 -24.51 0.20 4.00
N PHE A 132 -23.92 -0.72 3.23
CA PHE A 132 -24.22 -0.87 1.81
C PHE A 132 -25.51 -1.67 1.57
N TYR A 133 -25.68 -2.81 2.25
CA TYR A 133 -26.83 -3.71 2.03
C TYR A 133 -28.08 -3.30 2.81
N TYR A 134 -27.92 -2.63 3.96
CA TYR A 134 -29.01 -2.21 4.85
C TYR A 134 -28.94 -0.71 5.17
N PRO A 135 -28.99 0.18 4.16
CA PRO A 135 -28.76 1.61 4.35
C PRO A 135 -29.82 2.30 5.24
N SER A 136 -31.03 1.73 5.37
CA SER A 136 -32.06 2.25 6.29
C SER A 136 -31.73 2.04 7.76
N ASP A 137 -30.89 1.05 8.05
CA ASP A 137 -30.57 0.58 9.40
C ASP A 137 -29.16 1.04 9.83
N SER A 138 -28.43 1.67 8.90
CA SER A 138 -27.08 2.18 9.15
C SER A 138 -27.11 3.66 9.53
N GLU A 139 -26.40 4.00 10.60
CA GLU A 139 -26.20 5.39 11.03
C GLU A 139 -25.23 6.16 10.12
N TYR A 140 -24.37 5.44 9.39
CA TYR A 140 -23.29 6.01 8.59
C TYR A 140 -23.31 5.49 7.15
N THR A 141 -22.90 6.34 6.22
CA THR A 141 -22.62 5.94 4.85
C THR A 141 -21.29 5.19 4.74
N VAL A 142 -21.11 4.42 3.67
CA VAL A 142 -19.84 3.74 3.37
C VAL A 142 -18.65 4.73 3.34
N LYS A 143 -18.85 5.94 2.77
CA LYS A 143 -17.79 6.96 2.72
C LYS A 143 -17.44 7.54 4.08
N GLU A 144 -18.41 7.69 4.99
CA GLU A 144 -18.15 8.15 6.36
C GLU A 144 -17.36 7.10 7.15
N LEU A 145 -17.75 5.83 7.05
CA LEU A 145 -17.01 4.72 7.66
C LEU A 145 -15.58 4.62 7.11
N LEU A 146 -15.40 4.76 5.80
CA LEU A 146 -14.09 4.77 5.17
C LEU A 146 -13.23 5.94 5.68
N LYS A 147 -13.82 7.13 5.85
CA LYS A 147 -13.12 8.29 6.40
C LYS A 147 -12.64 8.04 7.83
N GLU A 148 -13.48 7.48 8.69
CA GLU A 148 -13.10 7.15 10.07
C GLU A 148 -11.99 6.10 10.13
N PHE A 149 -12.07 5.08 9.28
CA PHE A 149 -11.04 4.06 9.15
C PHE A 149 -9.69 4.67 8.72
N LEU A 150 -9.70 5.57 7.74
CA LEU A 150 -8.51 6.26 7.27
C LEU A 150 -7.83 7.10 8.38
N GLU A 151 -8.60 7.76 9.24
CA GLU A 151 -8.02 8.49 10.38
C GLU A 151 -7.33 7.53 11.36
N THR A 152 -7.92 6.36 11.62
CA THR A 152 -7.33 5.32 12.48
C THR A 152 -6.02 4.79 11.89
N GLU A 153 -6.02 4.43 10.60
CA GLU A 153 -4.82 3.99 9.88
C GLU A 153 -3.71 5.05 9.92
N LYS A 154 -4.06 6.33 9.75
CA LYS A 154 -3.08 7.43 9.81
C LYS A 154 -2.41 7.53 11.17
N GLN A 155 -3.13 7.30 12.27
CA GLN A 155 -2.52 7.29 13.60
C GLN A 155 -1.54 6.13 13.78
N ILE A 156 -1.85 4.94 13.25
CA ILE A 156 -0.94 3.78 13.28
C ILE A 156 0.37 4.09 12.54
N ILE A 157 0.30 4.84 11.44
CA ILE A 157 1.48 5.21 10.65
C ILE A 157 2.38 6.21 11.38
N LEU A 158 1.77 7.15 12.12
CA LEU A 158 2.48 8.26 12.78
C LEU A 158 3.04 7.92 14.17
N ASN A 159 2.48 6.89 14.82
CA ASN A 159 2.96 6.36 16.09
C ASN A 159 4.09 5.36 15.87
#